data_AF-A0A1G6E2C1-F1
#
_entry.id   AF-A0A1G6E2C1-F1
#
_cell.length_a   1.000
_cell.length_b   1.000
_cell.length_c   1.000
_cell.angle_alpha   90.00
_cell.angle_beta   90.00
_cell.angle_gamma   90.00
#
_symmetry.space_group_name_H-M   'P 1'
#
loop_
_entity.id
_entity.type
_entity.pdbx_description
1 polymer ?
#
loop_
_entity_poly.entity_id
_entity_poly.type
_entity_poly.pdbx_seq_one_letter_code
_entity_poly.pdbx_strand_id
1 'polypeptide(L)'
;MSRKQRVLKKRYAIFCEGDSEYNYIEKMRKNQGVELVLKPINMHGGGYSNFLRQIKKESQTNYLAKFIIVDADRIETVPGEKEHFIELMNYCQLQNQKGNIPHFVIADNPDFEYAACLHDSKYNGQNTKTYIEKDWGYKAIEIFKADKNIYDFLNSQSRVYTNLLDAIRGQKKLVCNEYEIKKKSFDIVIKKAVLDFNSLAHKGTNIEEFFDVIEW
;
A
#
# COMPACT_ATOMS: atom_id res chain seq x y z
N MET A 1 -13.66 -6.99 41.08
CA MET A 1 -13.65 -6.25 39.79
C MET A 1 -12.65 -6.94 38.86
N SER A 2 -13.13 -7.62 37.81
CA SER A 2 -12.26 -8.26 36.81
C SER A 2 -11.51 -7.16 36.04
N ARG A 3 -10.17 -7.19 36.09
CA ARG A 3 -9.31 -6.30 35.30
C ARG A 3 -9.61 -6.63 33.83
N LYS A 4 -10.17 -5.69 33.05
CA LYS A 4 -10.34 -5.86 31.61
C LYS A 4 -9.00 -6.29 31.02
N GLN A 5 -8.94 -7.50 30.49
CA GLN A 5 -7.76 -8.04 29.84
C GLN A 5 -7.39 -7.08 28.70
N ARG A 6 -6.20 -6.50 28.77
CA ARG A 6 -5.74 -5.50 27.80
C ARG A 6 -5.41 -6.26 26.52
N VAL A 7 -6.32 -6.25 25.55
CA VAL A 7 -6.07 -6.80 24.22
C VAL A 7 -5.00 -5.92 23.57
N LEU A 8 -3.81 -6.48 23.34
CA LEU A 8 -2.74 -5.82 22.59
C LEU A 8 -3.22 -5.65 21.15
N LYS A 9 -3.32 -4.41 20.71
CA LYS A 9 -3.75 -4.09 19.34
C LYS A 9 -2.52 -3.94 18.45
N LYS A 10 -2.42 -4.73 17.39
CA LYS A 10 -1.45 -4.57 16.31
C LYS A 10 -1.78 -3.28 15.57
N ARG A 11 -0.93 -2.26 15.68
CA ARG A 11 -1.20 -0.94 15.10
C ARG A 11 -0.26 -0.67 13.94
N TYR A 12 -0.81 -0.25 12.81
CA TYR A 12 -0.08 0.10 11.60
C TYR A 12 -0.48 1.50 11.16
N ALA A 13 0.49 2.28 10.69
CA ALA A 13 0.22 3.53 9.99
C ALA A 13 0.35 3.28 8.49
N ILE A 14 -0.63 3.76 7.71
CA ILE A 14 -0.69 3.56 6.27
C ILE A 14 -0.80 4.95 5.66
N PHE A 15 0.27 5.40 5.02
CA PHE A 15 0.30 6.65 4.29
C PHE A 15 -0.14 6.36 2.86
N CYS A 16 -1.25 6.96 2.44
CA CYS A 16 -1.94 6.74 1.17
C CYS A 16 -1.79 8.00 0.31
N GLU A 17 -1.38 7.85 -0.94
CA GLU A 17 -1.17 9.01 -1.81
C GLU A 17 -2.45 9.78 -2.10
N GLY A 18 -3.50 9.05 -2.47
CA GLY A 18 -4.79 9.62 -2.82
C GLY A 18 -5.98 9.06 -2.04
N ASP A 19 -7.15 9.46 -2.51
CA ASP A 19 -8.44 9.04 -1.96
C ASP A 19 -8.73 7.55 -2.23
N SER A 20 -8.27 6.99 -3.35
CA SER A 20 -8.53 5.59 -3.73
C SER A 20 -7.97 4.62 -2.69
N GLU A 21 -6.67 4.73 -2.40
CA GLU A 21 -5.96 3.90 -1.44
C GLU A 21 -6.45 4.18 -0.02
N TYR A 22 -6.70 5.45 0.30
CA TYR A 22 -7.27 5.82 1.59
C TYR A 22 -8.62 5.14 1.82
N ASN A 23 -9.54 5.22 0.85
CA ASN A 23 -10.87 4.62 0.94
C ASN A 23 -10.79 3.09 0.99
N TYR A 24 -9.88 2.48 0.24
CA TYR A 24 -9.63 1.05 0.29
C TYR A 24 -9.20 0.59 1.70
N ILE A 25 -8.18 1.23 2.25
CA ILE A 25 -7.63 0.89 3.58
C ILE A 25 -8.60 1.23 4.70
N GLU A 26 -9.31 2.36 4.62
CA GLU A 26 -10.30 2.77 5.63
C GLU A 26 -11.51 1.84 5.64
N LYS A 27 -11.91 1.31 4.49
CA LYS A 27 -12.98 0.32 4.43
C LYS A 27 -12.50 -1.05 4.92
N MET A 28 -11.30 -1.49 4.52
CA MET A 28 -10.67 -2.71 5.04
C MET A 28 -10.58 -2.68 6.58
N ARG A 29 -10.15 -1.55 7.15
CA ARG A 29 -10.08 -1.32 8.59
C ARG A 29 -11.42 -1.58 9.30
N LYS A 30 -12.54 -1.17 8.71
CA LYS A 30 -13.88 -1.35 9.30
C LYS A 30 -14.33 -2.81 9.29
N ASN A 31 -13.78 -3.60 8.37
CA ASN A 31 -14.09 -5.02 8.23
C ASN A 31 -13.19 -5.91 9.10
N GLN A 32 -12.16 -5.35 9.77
CA GLN A 32 -11.21 -6.10 10.59
C GLN A 32 -11.61 -6.22 12.06
N GLY A 33 -11.15 -7.31 12.69
CA GLY A 33 -11.37 -7.60 14.11
C GLY A 33 -10.66 -6.63 15.06
N VAL A 34 -11.04 -6.67 16.34
CA VAL A 34 -10.60 -5.72 17.38
C VAL A 34 -9.08 -5.71 17.68
N GLU A 35 -8.36 -6.72 17.19
CA GLU A 35 -6.92 -6.93 17.41
C GLU A 35 -6.03 -6.13 16.45
N LEU A 36 -6.61 -5.60 15.36
CA LEU A 36 -5.88 -4.89 14.31
C LEU A 36 -6.36 -3.44 14.20
N VAL A 37 -5.40 -2.51 14.12
CA VAL A 37 -5.68 -1.07 13.98
C VAL A 37 -4.88 -0.52 12.82
N LEU A 38 -5.56 -0.32 11.70
CA LEU A 38 -5.04 0.43 10.57
C LEU A 38 -5.32 1.92 10.81
N LYS A 39 -4.30 2.77 10.68
CA LYS A 39 -4.42 4.24 10.67
C LYS A 39 -4.08 4.75 9.28
N PRO A 40 -5.06 4.84 8.36
CA PRO A 40 -4.84 5.46 7.06
C PRO A 40 -4.64 6.97 7.22
N ILE A 41 -3.68 7.52 6.50
CA ILE A 41 -3.31 8.93 6.45
C ILE A 41 -3.28 9.32 4.98
N ASN A 42 -4.28 10.11 4.56
CA ASN A 42 -4.33 10.62 3.21
C ASN A 42 -3.33 11.77 3.06
N MET A 43 -2.46 11.67 2.05
CA MET A 43 -1.42 12.64 1.79
C MET A 43 -1.91 13.82 0.96
N HIS A 44 -3.10 13.70 0.36
CA HIS A 44 -3.74 14.66 -0.54
C HIS A 44 -2.84 15.02 -1.73
N GLY A 45 -2.07 14.04 -2.22
CA GLY A 45 -1.07 14.22 -3.28
C GLY A 45 0.11 15.11 -2.87
N GLY A 46 0.62 15.89 -3.84
CA GLY A 46 1.76 16.80 -3.63
C GLY A 46 3.14 16.17 -3.82
N GLY A 47 3.20 14.96 -4.36
CA GLY A 47 4.44 14.26 -4.75
C GLY A 47 5.25 13.69 -3.59
N TYR A 48 6.34 12.99 -3.93
CA TYR A 48 7.12 12.22 -2.96
C TYR A 48 7.80 13.09 -1.88
N SER A 49 8.11 14.35 -2.20
CA SER A 49 8.67 15.30 -1.24
C SER A 49 7.68 15.68 -0.13
N ASN A 50 6.40 15.88 -0.46
CA ASN A 50 5.34 16.09 0.53
C ASN A 50 5.17 14.84 1.41
N PHE A 51 5.18 13.66 0.78
CA PHE A 51 5.12 12.37 1.47
C PHE A 51 6.21 12.26 2.54
N LEU A 52 7.46 12.48 2.14
CA LEU A 52 8.63 12.40 3.01
C LEU A 52 8.51 13.39 4.19
N ARG A 53 8.07 14.63 3.93
CA ARG A 53 7.88 15.65 4.98
C ARG A 53 6.87 15.21 6.03
N GLN A 54 5.80 14.54 5.62
CA GLN A 54 4.72 14.15 6.52
C GLN A 54 5.03 12.86 7.27
N ILE A 55 5.69 11.89 6.63
CA ILE A 55 6.22 10.69 7.32
C ILE A 55 7.15 11.10 8.46
N LYS A 56 8.01 12.10 8.24
CA LYS A 56 8.92 12.66 9.26
C LYS A 56 8.20 13.28 10.45
N LYS A 57 6.95 13.73 10.31
CA LYS A 57 6.14 14.33 11.39
C LYS A 57 5.37 13.30 12.21
N GLU A 58 5.02 12.15 11.62
CA GLU A 58 4.27 11.11 12.32
C GLU A 58 5.13 10.45 13.40
N SER A 59 4.52 10.22 14.57
CA SER A 59 5.19 9.61 15.72
C SER A 59 5.93 8.31 15.32
N GLN A 60 7.11 8.13 15.89
CA GLN A 60 7.92 6.90 15.75
C GLN A 60 7.62 5.90 16.88
N THR A 61 6.49 6.02 17.57
CA THR A 61 6.11 5.13 18.67
C THR A 61 4.71 4.55 18.46
N ASN A 62 4.45 3.40 19.07
CA ASN A 62 3.15 2.71 19.08
C ASN A 62 2.67 2.11 17.74
N TYR A 63 3.55 1.90 16.76
CA TYR A 63 3.25 1.11 15.55
C TYR A 63 4.17 -0.10 15.44
N LEU A 64 3.64 -1.19 14.89
CA LEU A 64 4.43 -2.37 14.50
C LEU A 64 5.13 -2.16 13.16
N ALA A 65 4.50 -1.44 12.23
CA ALA A 65 5.11 -1.02 10.98
C ALA A 65 4.38 0.21 10.41
N LYS A 66 5.06 0.88 9.47
CA LYS A 66 4.55 1.97 8.64
C LYS A 66 4.56 1.50 7.18
N PHE A 67 3.43 1.65 6.50
CA PHE A 67 3.28 1.41 5.07
C PHE A 67 3.15 2.74 4.35
N ILE A 68 3.94 2.91 3.29
CA ILE A 68 4.00 4.09 2.45
C ILE A 68 3.57 3.63 1.07
N ILE A 69 2.29 3.81 0.75
CA ILE A 69 1.67 3.38 -0.52
C ILE A 69 1.62 4.58 -1.45
N VAL A 70 2.28 4.45 -2.60
CA VAL A 70 2.43 5.53 -3.58
C VAL A 70 2.26 5.02 -5.00
N ASP A 71 1.73 5.86 -5.86
CA ASP A 71 1.70 5.63 -7.30
C ASP A 71 3.11 5.86 -7.87
N ALA A 72 3.50 5.09 -8.88
CA ALA A 72 4.83 5.16 -9.50
C ALA A 72 4.83 5.95 -10.82
N ASP A 73 3.67 6.27 -11.37
CA ASP A 73 3.51 7.00 -12.64
C ASP A 73 4.22 8.37 -12.63
N ARG A 74 4.27 9.04 -11.47
CA ARG A 74 4.93 10.35 -11.29
C ARG A 74 6.44 10.29 -11.54
N ILE A 75 7.07 9.13 -11.33
CA ILE A 75 8.52 8.95 -11.55
C ILE A 75 8.89 9.23 -13.00
N GLU A 76 8.03 8.84 -13.95
CA GLU A 76 8.28 9.02 -15.39
C GLU A 76 7.61 10.28 -15.94
N THR A 77 6.50 10.72 -15.35
CA THR A 77 5.65 11.79 -15.91
C THR A 77 5.94 13.19 -15.37
N VAL A 78 6.57 13.31 -14.20
CA VAL A 78 6.79 14.60 -13.53
C VAL A 78 8.29 14.84 -13.31
N PRO A 79 8.88 15.91 -13.90
CA PRO A 79 10.28 16.25 -13.69
C PRO A 79 10.64 16.42 -12.21
N GLY A 80 11.72 15.78 -11.76
CA GLY A 80 12.21 15.85 -10.38
C GLY A 80 11.61 14.82 -9.41
N GLU A 81 10.48 14.18 -9.76
CA GLU A 81 9.86 13.20 -8.86
C GLU A 81 10.69 11.92 -8.74
N LYS A 82 11.48 11.54 -9.76
CA LYS A 82 12.42 10.43 -9.63
C LYS A 82 13.41 10.64 -8.50
N GLU A 83 14.01 11.82 -8.41
CA GLU A 83 14.94 12.19 -7.34
C GLU A 83 14.25 12.20 -5.98
N HIS A 84 13.04 12.75 -5.91
CA HIS A 84 12.25 12.75 -4.67
C HIS A 84 11.82 11.35 -4.22
N PHE A 85 11.55 10.43 -5.15
CA PHE A 85 11.28 9.03 -4.84
C PHE A 85 12.52 8.32 -4.27
N ILE A 86 13.71 8.58 -4.84
CA ILE A 86 14.99 8.08 -4.32
C ILE A 86 15.23 8.61 -2.89
N GLU A 87 14.95 9.89 -2.63
CA GLU A 87 15.06 10.47 -1.28
C GLU A 87 14.12 9.80 -0.28
N LEU A 88 12.88 9.52 -0.69
CA LEU A 88 11.90 8.79 0.12
C LEU A 88 12.38 7.37 0.44
N MET A 89 12.89 6.63 -0.55
CA MET A 89 13.45 5.30 -0.39
C MET A 89 14.66 5.29 0.55
N ASN A 90 15.61 6.22 0.35
CA ASN A 90 16.80 6.35 1.19
C ASN A 90 16.44 6.65 2.65
N TYR A 91 15.44 7.52 2.88
CA TYR A 91 14.95 7.80 4.22
C TYR A 91 14.39 6.53 4.89
N CYS A 92 13.54 5.78 4.20
CA CYS A 92 12.92 4.56 4.74
C CYS A 92 13.97 3.49 5.04
N GLN A 93 14.93 3.28 4.13
CA GLN A 93 16.08 2.39 4.35
C GLN A 93 16.89 2.79 5.58
N LEU A 94 17.18 4.08 5.77
CA LEU A 94 17.91 4.58 6.93
C LEU A 94 17.13 4.35 8.24
N GLN A 95 15.80 4.51 8.23
CA GLN A 95 14.98 4.17 9.41
C GLN A 95 15.06 2.68 9.74
N ASN A 96 14.98 1.82 8.73
CA ASN A 96 15.04 0.37 8.90
C ASN A 96 16.41 -0.08 9.44
N GLN A 97 17.51 0.49 8.93
CA GLN A 97 18.87 0.19 9.41
C GLN A 97 19.10 0.57 10.88
N LYS A 98 18.42 1.61 11.37
CA LYS A 98 18.50 2.05 12.78
C LYS A 98 17.77 1.12 13.75
N GLY A 99 17.01 0.14 13.25
CA GLY A 99 16.14 -0.70 14.08
C GLY A 99 14.93 0.06 14.63
N ASN A 100 14.55 1.18 14.00
CA ASN A 100 13.30 1.87 14.31
C ASN A 100 12.10 1.05 13.80
N ILE A 101 10.89 1.60 13.94
CA ILE A 101 9.68 1.03 13.35
C ILE A 101 9.93 0.75 11.85
N PRO A 102 9.67 -0.47 11.36
CA PRO A 102 9.80 -0.84 9.96
C PRO A 102 8.98 0.06 9.04
N HIS A 103 9.63 0.59 7.99
CA HIS A 103 9.03 1.36 6.91
C HIS A 103 9.01 0.50 5.64
N PHE A 104 7.81 0.08 5.24
CA PHE A 104 7.54 -0.59 3.97
C PHE A 104 7.13 0.45 2.95
N VAL A 105 7.90 0.58 1.87
CA VAL A 105 7.46 1.34 0.70
C VAL A 105 6.77 0.38 -0.26
N ILE A 106 5.52 0.68 -0.59
CA ILE A 106 4.69 -0.01 -1.57
C ILE A 106 4.54 0.92 -2.77
N ALA A 107 5.00 0.50 -3.93
CA ALA A 107 4.91 1.28 -5.16
C ALA A 107 3.96 0.58 -6.13
N ASP A 108 2.81 1.20 -6.35
CA ASP A 108 1.84 0.76 -7.35
C ASP A 108 2.25 1.33 -8.71
N ASN A 109 2.66 0.49 -9.65
CA ASN A 109 3.10 0.88 -10.99
C ASN A 109 2.09 0.40 -12.04
N PRO A 110 1.39 1.30 -12.75
CA PRO A 110 1.52 2.77 -12.68
C PRO A 110 0.85 3.41 -11.46
N ASP A 111 -0.27 2.84 -11.01
CA ASP A 111 -1.15 3.44 -10.02
C ASP A 111 -1.96 2.37 -9.24
N PHE A 112 -2.61 2.78 -8.16
CA PHE A 112 -3.49 1.89 -7.41
C PHE A 112 -4.66 1.34 -8.24
N GLU A 113 -5.16 2.10 -9.23
CA GLU A 113 -6.25 1.61 -10.08
C GLU A 113 -5.87 0.34 -10.85
N TYR A 114 -4.61 0.24 -11.29
CA TYR A 114 -4.09 -0.99 -11.86
C TYR A 114 -4.12 -2.14 -10.85
N ALA A 115 -3.64 -1.92 -9.61
CA ALA A 115 -3.69 -2.93 -8.54
C ALA A 115 -5.15 -3.33 -8.20
N ALA A 116 -6.08 -2.38 -8.23
CA ALA A 116 -7.49 -2.64 -8.06
C ALA A 116 -8.03 -3.58 -9.15
N CYS A 117 -7.72 -3.32 -10.43
CA CYS A 117 -8.16 -4.15 -11.55
C CYS A 117 -7.72 -5.61 -11.42
N LEU A 118 -6.54 -5.88 -10.84
CA LEU A 118 -6.05 -7.24 -10.60
C LEU A 118 -6.88 -8.04 -9.59
N HIS A 119 -7.80 -7.41 -8.84
CA HIS A 119 -8.76 -8.17 -8.02
C HIS A 119 -9.74 -8.97 -8.89
N ASP A 120 -10.05 -8.51 -10.10
CA ASP A 120 -11.02 -9.16 -10.99
C ASP A 120 -10.33 -10.21 -11.86
N SER A 121 -10.75 -11.48 -11.74
CA SER A 121 -10.19 -12.56 -12.56
C SER A 121 -10.42 -12.39 -14.07
N LYS A 122 -11.27 -11.44 -14.47
CA LYS A 122 -11.56 -11.11 -15.88
C LYS A 122 -10.60 -10.05 -16.46
N TYR A 123 -9.85 -9.35 -15.61
CA TYR A 123 -8.86 -8.37 -16.07
C TYR A 123 -7.58 -9.10 -16.50
N ASN A 124 -7.13 -8.84 -17.73
CA ASN A 124 -5.98 -9.47 -18.37
C ASN A 124 -4.99 -8.46 -18.97
N GLY A 125 -4.94 -7.25 -18.39
CA GLY A 125 -4.01 -6.19 -18.80
C GLY A 125 -4.61 -5.16 -19.76
N GLN A 126 -5.94 -5.06 -19.84
CA GLN A 126 -6.63 -4.00 -20.59
C GLN A 126 -6.27 -2.60 -20.06
N ASN A 127 -6.75 -1.55 -20.74
CA ASN A 127 -6.62 -0.19 -20.23
C ASN A 127 -7.45 -0.04 -18.93
N THR A 128 -6.77 0.27 -17.82
CA THR A 128 -7.35 0.38 -16.48
C THR A 128 -8.57 1.29 -16.43
N LYS A 129 -8.45 2.53 -16.93
CA LYS A 129 -9.55 3.50 -16.96
C LYS A 129 -10.77 2.96 -17.71
N THR A 130 -10.54 2.45 -18.92
CA THR A 130 -11.62 1.91 -19.76
C THR A 130 -12.31 0.73 -19.10
N TYR A 131 -11.55 -0.16 -18.46
CA TYR A 131 -12.08 -1.33 -17.76
C TYR A 131 -12.96 -0.92 -16.57
N ILE A 132 -12.48 0.03 -15.76
CA ILE A 132 -13.25 0.60 -14.64
C ILE A 132 -14.55 1.24 -15.14
N GLU A 133 -14.49 1.99 -16.24
CA GLU A 133 -15.66 2.74 -16.72
C GLU A 133 -16.68 1.85 -17.45
N LYS A 134 -16.21 0.92 -18.28
CA LYS A 134 -17.09 0.11 -19.16
C LYS A 134 -17.45 -1.25 -18.57
N ASP A 135 -16.46 -1.97 -18.05
CA ASP A 135 -16.66 -3.34 -17.56
C ASP A 135 -17.17 -3.36 -16.12
N TRP A 136 -16.68 -2.46 -15.27
CA TRP A 136 -17.19 -2.29 -13.90
C TRP A 136 -18.37 -1.32 -13.79
N GLY A 137 -18.61 -0.50 -14.82
CA GLY A 137 -19.78 0.37 -14.91
C GLY A 137 -19.71 1.64 -14.04
N TYR A 138 -18.52 2.04 -13.58
CA TYR A 138 -18.35 3.37 -12.99
C TYR A 138 -18.52 4.43 -14.08
N LYS A 139 -19.33 5.48 -13.85
CA LYS A 139 -19.55 6.51 -14.90
C LYS A 139 -18.28 7.28 -15.27
N ALA A 140 -17.31 7.33 -14.35
CA ALA A 140 -16.02 7.99 -14.50
C ALA A 140 -15.03 7.42 -13.47
N ILE A 141 -13.74 7.41 -13.81
CA ILE A 141 -12.68 6.96 -12.91
C ILE A 141 -12.65 7.74 -11.58
N GLU A 142 -12.99 9.02 -11.60
CA GLU A 142 -13.04 9.89 -10.41
C GLU A 142 -14.09 9.43 -9.40
N ILE A 143 -15.19 8.83 -9.88
CA ILE A 143 -16.21 8.23 -9.00
C ILE A 143 -15.66 6.98 -8.33
N PHE A 144 -14.88 6.18 -9.04
CA PHE A 144 -14.18 5.03 -8.48
C PHE A 144 -13.20 5.47 -7.38
N LYS A 145 -12.37 6.50 -7.64
CA LYS A 145 -11.43 7.03 -6.65
C LYS A 145 -12.11 7.54 -5.38
N ALA A 146 -13.29 8.13 -5.51
CA ALA A 146 -14.08 8.65 -4.41
C ALA A 146 -14.94 7.59 -3.67
N ASP A 147 -14.95 6.33 -4.13
CA ASP A 147 -15.83 5.30 -3.58
C ASP A 147 -15.37 4.80 -2.21
N LYS A 148 -16.12 5.18 -1.17
CA LYS A 148 -15.86 4.76 0.22
C LYS A 148 -16.12 3.27 0.49
N ASN A 149 -16.72 2.55 -0.46
CA ASN A 149 -16.96 1.11 -0.41
C ASN A 149 -16.09 0.33 -1.40
N ILE A 150 -15.06 0.96 -1.98
CA ILE A 150 -14.14 0.34 -2.95
C ILE A 150 -13.60 -1.02 -2.50
N TYR A 151 -13.25 -1.19 -1.22
CA TYR A 151 -12.78 -2.49 -0.71
C TYR A 151 -13.84 -3.59 -0.81
N ASP A 152 -15.10 -3.31 -0.45
CA ASP A 152 -16.18 -4.30 -0.57
C ASP A 152 -16.48 -4.57 -2.04
N PHE A 153 -16.45 -3.53 -2.88
CA PHE A 153 -16.61 -3.68 -4.33
C PHE A 153 -15.54 -4.61 -4.92
N LEU A 154 -14.26 -4.40 -4.58
CA LEU A 154 -13.12 -5.19 -5.01
C LEU A 154 -13.04 -6.58 -4.36
N ASN A 155 -13.89 -6.88 -3.38
CA ASN A 155 -14.00 -8.19 -2.74
C ASN A 155 -15.42 -8.76 -2.85
N SER A 156 -16.06 -8.56 -4.01
CA SER A 156 -17.39 -9.06 -4.31
C SER A 156 -17.45 -9.71 -5.70
N GLN A 157 -18.39 -10.65 -5.88
CA GLN A 157 -18.60 -11.35 -7.16
C GLN A 157 -17.32 -12.07 -7.63
N SER A 158 -16.80 -11.75 -8.83
CA SER A 158 -15.54 -12.31 -9.36
C SER A 158 -14.29 -11.60 -8.85
N ARG A 159 -14.44 -10.53 -8.04
CA ARG A 159 -13.34 -9.75 -7.51
C ARG A 159 -12.99 -10.22 -6.11
N VAL A 160 -11.71 -10.49 -5.87
CA VAL A 160 -11.17 -10.86 -4.56
C VAL A 160 -9.68 -10.54 -4.49
N TYR A 161 -9.21 -10.08 -3.33
CA TYR A 161 -7.81 -9.70 -3.13
C TYR A 161 -6.83 -10.86 -3.40
N THR A 162 -7.24 -12.13 -3.22
CA THR A 162 -6.39 -13.28 -3.55
C THR A 162 -6.04 -13.35 -5.03
N ASN A 163 -6.92 -12.90 -5.94
CA ASN A 163 -6.60 -12.80 -7.36
C ASN A 163 -5.47 -11.79 -7.61
N LEU A 164 -5.52 -10.64 -6.92
CA LEU A 164 -4.43 -9.65 -6.95
C LEU A 164 -3.12 -10.28 -6.48
N LEU A 165 -3.14 -10.97 -5.33
CA LEU A 165 -1.93 -11.61 -4.78
C LEU A 165 -1.35 -12.64 -5.74
N ASP A 166 -2.19 -13.47 -6.36
CA ASP A 166 -1.75 -14.48 -7.32
C ASP A 166 -1.19 -13.87 -8.60
N ALA A 167 -1.73 -12.73 -9.05
CA ALA A 167 -1.25 -12.03 -10.24
C ALA A 167 0.13 -11.37 -10.04
N ILE A 168 0.47 -10.91 -8.82
CA ILE A 168 1.70 -10.13 -8.56
C ILE A 168 2.83 -10.95 -7.94
N ARG A 169 2.54 -12.10 -7.34
CA ARG A 169 3.56 -12.98 -6.77
C ARG A 169 4.50 -13.49 -7.85
N GLY A 170 5.81 -13.39 -7.58
CA GLY A 170 6.87 -13.80 -8.52
C GLY A 170 7.10 -12.84 -9.70
N GLN A 171 6.32 -11.78 -9.85
CA GLN A 171 6.55 -10.76 -10.87
C GLN A 171 7.69 -9.82 -10.46
N LYS A 172 8.32 -9.19 -11.47
CA LYS A 172 9.26 -8.08 -11.25
C LYS A 172 8.52 -6.86 -10.72
N LYS A 173 9.15 -6.14 -9.80
CA LYS A 173 8.53 -5.00 -9.11
C LYS A 173 9.54 -3.86 -8.99
N LEU A 174 9.03 -2.63 -8.99
CA LEU A 174 9.84 -1.44 -8.78
C LEU A 174 10.49 -1.45 -7.39
N VAL A 175 9.72 -1.83 -6.37
CA VAL A 175 10.17 -1.95 -5.00
C VAL A 175 9.96 -3.37 -4.51
N CYS A 176 10.96 -3.93 -3.83
CA CYS A 176 10.84 -5.19 -3.09
C CYS A 176 11.48 -5.02 -1.71
N ASN A 177 10.75 -5.34 -0.64
CA ASN A 177 11.29 -5.40 0.71
C ASN A 177 11.63 -6.85 1.06
N GLU A 178 12.86 -7.09 1.52
CA GLU A 178 13.27 -8.33 2.16
C GLU A 178 13.05 -8.17 3.67
N TYR A 179 12.14 -8.94 4.28
CA TYR A 179 11.78 -8.79 5.68
C TYR A 179 11.51 -10.13 6.38
N GLU A 180 11.45 -10.07 7.71
CA GLU A 180 11.16 -11.20 8.59
C GLU A 180 10.10 -10.81 9.62
N ILE A 181 9.11 -11.68 9.83
CA ILE A 181 8.04 -11.50 10.82
C ILE A 181 8.20 -12.54 11.93
N LYS A 182 8.50 -12.07 13.14
CA LYS A 182 8.62 -12.91 14.34
C LYS A 182 7.31 -12.92 15.10
N LYS A 183 6.43 -13.86 14.76
CA LYS A 183 5.07 -13.98 15.31
C LYS A 183 5.01 -14.00 16.85
N LYS A 184 5.95 -14.70 17.50
CA LYS A 184 5.97 -14.83 18.98
C LYS A 184 6.22 -13.50 19.71
N SER A 185 7.00 -12.60 19.11
CA SER A 185 7.39 -11.32 19.72
C SER A 185 6.70 -10.11 19.09
N PHE A 186 5.82 -10.32 18.09
CA PHE A 186 5.23 -9.25 17.28
C PHE A 186 6.27 -8.30 16.67
N ASP A 187 7.44 -8.83 16.35
CA ASP A 187 8.58 -8.06 15.83
C ASP A 187 8.67 -8.25 14.30
N ILE A 188 8.93 -7.17 13.58
CA ILE A 188 9.08 -7.15 12.13
C ILE A 188 10.42 -6.47 11.83
N VAL A 189 11.23 -7.09 10.99
CA VAL A 189 12.54 -6.54 10.62
C VAL A 189 12.66 -6.50 9.10
N ILE A 190 12.89 -5.32 8.54
CA ILE A 190 13.26 -5.17 7.13
C ILE A 190 14.79 -5.29 7.02
N LYS A 191 15.24 -6.34 6.33
CA LYS A 191 16.66 -6.62 6.08
C LYS A 191 17.19 -5.74 4.96
N LYS A 192 16.39 -5.52 3.92
CA LYS A 192 16.77 -4.75 2.73
C LYS A 192 15.51 -4.23 2.03
N ALA A 193 15.59 -3.04 1.44
CA ALA A 193 14.61 -2.57 0.46
C ALA A 193 15.34 -2.37 -0.87
N VAL A 194 14.90 -3.05 -1.91
CA VAL A 194 15.48 -3.00 -3.26
C VAL A 194 14.63 -2.08 -4.12
N LEU A 195 15.29 -1.19 -4.85
CA LEU A 195 14.70 -0.32 -5.85
C LEU A 195 15.26 -0.72 -7.22
N ASP A 196 14.40 -1.15 -8.15
CA ASP A 196 14.77 -1.54 -9.51
C ASP A 196 14.02 -0.73 -10.56
N PHE A 197 14.66 0.35 -11.02
CA PHE A 197 14.10 1.18 -12.09
C PHE A 197 13.96 0.46 -13.43
N ASN A 198 14.66 -0.66 -13.67
CA ASN A 198 14.46 -1.44 -14.90
C ASN A 198 13.06 -2.08 -14.93
N SER A 199 12.43 -2.23 -13.76
CA SER A 199 11.09 -2.77 -13.64
C SER A 199 9.99 -1.72 -13.87
N LEU A 200 10.32 -0.43 -14.05
CA LEU A 200 9.32 0.61 -14.38
C LEU A 200 8.59 0.34 -15.69
N ALA A 201 9.26 -0.26 -16.67
CA ALA A 201 8.67 -0.61 -17.96
C ALA A 201 7.55 -1.67 -17.85
N HIS A 202 7.39 -2.29 -16.68
CA HIS A 202 6.38 -3.32 -16.42
C HIS A 202 5.42 -2.86 -15.31
N LYS A 203 4.11 -3.00 -15.56
CA LYS A 203 3.11 -2.76 -14.53
C LYS A 203 3.27 -3.79 -13.41
N GLY A 204 3.16 -3.36 -12.17
CA GLY A 204 3.34 -4.22 -11.00
C GLY A 204 3.12 -3.46 -9.71
N THR A 205 2.99 -4.19 -8.61
CA THR A 205 2.90 -3.63 -7.26
C THR A 205 3.51 -4.64 -6.29
N ASN A 206 4.10 -4.17 -5.20
CA ASN A 206 4.54 -4.99 -4.06
C ASN A 206 3.55 -4.98 -2.89
N ILE A 207 2.27 -4.65 -3.13
CA ILE A 207 1.24 -4.59 -2.10
C ILE A 207 1.00 -5.94 -1.40
N GLU A 208 1.45 -7.07 -1.94
CA GLU A 208 1.41 -8.34 -1.21
C GLU A 208 2.16 -8.27 0.12
N GLU A 209 3.21 -7.44 0.21
CA GLU A 209 3.98 -7.25 1.44
C GLU A 209 3.15 -6.61 2.56
N PHE A 210 2.14 -5.79 2.20
CA PHE A 210 1.17 -5.27 3.15
C PHE A 210 0.27 -6.39 3.69
N PHE A 211 -0.26 -7.24 2.81
CA PHE A 211 -1.12 -8.37 3.22
C PHE A 211 -0.36 -9.39 4.07
N ASP A 212 0.87 -9.74 3.69
CA ASP A 212 1.73 -10.65 4.46
C ASP A 212 1.95 -10.17 5.91
N VAL A 213 2.00 -8.85 6.12
CA VAL A 213 2.28 -8.22 7.43
C VAL A 213 1.03 -7.91 8.26
N ILE A 214 -0.17 -7.82 7.67
CA ILE A 214 -1.40 -7.57 8.45
C ILE A 214 -2.20 -8.86 8.72
N GLU A 215 -2.02 -9.91 7.92
CA GLU A 215 -2.80 -11.16 8.01
C GLU A 215 -2.14 -12.28 8.86
N TRP A 216 -0.99 -12.05 9.52
CA TRP A 216 -0.23 -13.11 10.19
C TRP A 216 -0.62 -13.44 11.64
#